data_AF-A0A966DHV4-F1
#
_entry.id   AF-A0A966DHV4-F1
#
_cell.length_a   1.000
_cell.length_b   1.000
_cell.length_c   1.000
_cell.angle_alpha   90.00
_cell.angle_beta   90.00
_cell.angle_gamma   90.00
#
_symmetry.space_group_name_H-M   'P 1'
#
loop_
_entity.id
_entity.type
_entity.pdbx_description
1 polymer ?
#
loop_
_entity_poly.entity_id
_entity_poly.type
_entity_poly.pdbx_seq_one_letter_code
_entity_poly.pdbx_strand_id
1 'polypeptide(L)'
;MKLEKIRFFPSYRRSEKTYPYRALIGVGGNEGEVKKRFVALYRLLQNDPRLHVQESSPLFKNPPFGYAHQNDFYNAVMVVETSLHVNALLKILLHVEKRFRRVRLFKNGPRTLDLDIIFFNHERRHQKHVTIPHPQWQERLSVGVPLLALKRFKG
;
A
#
# COMPACT_ATOMS: atom_id res chain seq x y z
N MET A 1 -38.84 31.83 -12.70
CA MET A 1 -38.34 31.57 -11.33
C MET A 1 -36.93 32.15 -11.24
N LYS A 2 -36.69 33.19 -10.43
CA LYS A 2 -35.36 33.80 -10.27
C LYS A 2 -34.54 32.98 -9.28
N LEU A 3 -33.35 32.55 -9.71
CA LEU A 3 -32.35 31.95 -8.82
C LEU A 3 -31.52 33.08 -8.21
N GLU A 4 -31.70 33.32 -6.92
CA GLU A 4 -30.86 34.24 -6.16
C GLU A 4 -29.84 33.48 -5.32
N LYS A 5 -28.57 33.84 -5.48
CA LYS A 5 -27.44 33.21 -4.80
C LYS A 5 -27.22 33.93 -3.47
N ILE A 6 -27.47 33.24 -2.36
CA ILE A 6 -27.22 33.76 -1.01
C ILE A 6 -25.71 34.00 -0.86
N ARG A 7 -25.32 35.27 -0.74
CA ARG A 7 -23.91 35.70 -0.67
C ARG A 7 -23.26 35.44 0.70
N PHE A 8 -24.07 35.22 1.73
CA PHE A 8 -23.63 34.94 3.10
C PHE A 8 -24.17 33.58 3.55
N PHE A 9 -23.60 32.52 2.99
CA PHE A 9 -23.72 31.19 3.56
C PHE A 9 -22.38 30.86 4.22
N PRO A 10 -22.32 30.40 5.48
CA PRO A 10 -21.06 29.98 6.09
C PRO A 10 -20.49 28.83 5.26
N SER A 11 -19.55 29.14 4.37
CA SER A 11 -18.80 28.14 3.65
C SER A 11 -17.85 27.53 4.66
N TYR A 12 -18.14 26.31 5.11
CA TYR A 12 -17.16 25.50 5.79
C TYR A 12 -15.96 25.37 4.84
N ARG A 13 -14.85 26.07 5.11
CA ARG A 13 -13.60 25.81 4.40
C ARG A 13 -13.31 24.35 4.68
N ARG A 14 -13.44 23.51 3.65
CA ARG A 14 -13.06 22.10 3.71
C ARG A 14 -11.64 22.08 4.28
N SER A 15 -11.47 21.58 5.51
CA SER A 15 -10.16 21.55 6.14
C SER A 15 -9.20 20.88 5.17
N GLU A 16 -8.08 21.53 4.85
CA GLU A 16 -7.08 20.92 3.99
C GLU A 16 -6.75 19.53 4.52
N LYS A 17 -6.75 18.53 3.63
CA LYS A 17 -6.39 17.17 4.04
C LYS A 17 -4.93 17.19 4.46
N THR A 18 -4.67 17.02 5.75
CA THR A 18 -3.32 16.84 6.27
C THR A 18 -3.04 15.36 6.44
N TYR A 19 -1.92 14.90 5.91
CA TYR A 19 -1.44 13.54 6.05
C TYR A 19 -0.14 13.57 6.88
N PRO A 20 -0.22 13.51 8.21
CA PRO A 20 0.95 13.60 9.09
C PRO A 20 1.91 12.41 8.98
N TYR A 21 1.52 11.33 8.32
CA TYR A 21 2.35 10.13 8.17
C TYR A 21 2.62 9.82 6.71
N ARG A 22 3.80 9.24 6.45
CA ARG A 22 4.21 8.71 5.15
C ARG A 22 4.63 7.26 5.33
N ALA A 23 4.17 6.39 4.44
CA ALA A 23 4.49 4.98 4.45
C ALA A 23 5.00 4.52 3.08
N LEU A 24 5.94 3.58 3.08
CA LEU A 24 6.25 2.77 1.91
C LEU A 24 5.56 1.42 2.07
N ILE A 25 4.69 1.08 1.13
CA ILE A 25 3.92 -0.16 1.12
C ILE A 25 4.46 -1.06 0.00
N GLY A 26 4.87 -2.27 0.33
CA GLY A 26 5.16 -3.33 -0.62
C GLY A 26 3.86 -4.00 -1.06
N VAL A 27 3.73 -4.25 -2.36
CA VAL A 27 2.54 -4.87 -2.97
C VAL A 27 2.98 -6.09 -3.76
N GLY A 28 2.41 -7.25 -3.44
CA GLY A 28 2.76 -8.53 -4.07
C GLY A 28 1.54 -9.37 -4.45
N GLY A 29 1.67 -10.25 -5.45
CA GLY A 29 0.66 -11.26 -5.76
C GLY A 29 1.03 -12.14 -6.95
N ASN A 30 0.51 -13.37 -7.00
CA ASN A 30 0.81 -14.32 -8.07
C ASN A 30 -0.40 -15.16 -8.53
N GLU A 31 -1.59 -14.95 -7.96
CA GLU A 31 -2.79 -15.74 -8.30
C GLU A 31 -3.82 -14.97 -9.13
N GLY A 32 -4.27 -15.60 -10.22
CA GLY A 32 -5.31 -15.08 -11.10
C GLY A 32 -4.92 -13.78 -11.80
N GLU A 33 -5.88 -12.86 -11.93
CA GLU A 33 -5.73 -11.60 -12.67
C GLU A 33 -4.97 -10.52 -11.87
N VAL A 34 -3.70 -10.77 -11.56
CA VAL A 34 -2.89 -9.93 -10.64
C VAL A 34 -2.81 -8.47 -11.10
N LYS A 35 -2.53 -8.22 -12.39
CA LYS A 35 -2.44 -6.83 -12.92
C LYS A 35 -3.75 -6.06 -12.74
N LYS A 36 -4.91 -6.68 -13.05
CA LYS A 36 -6.23 -6.06 -12.85
C LYS A 36 -6.47 -5.77 -11.37
N ARG A 37 -6.05 -6.68 -10.48
CA ARG A 37 -6.16 -6.50 -9.04
C ARG A 37 -5.32 -5.34 -8.52
N PHE A 38 -4.11 -5.16 -9.03
CA PHE A 38 -3.26 -4.03 -8.64
C PHE A 38 -3.84 -2.68 -9.10
N VAL A 39 -4.43 -2.61 -10.30
CA VAL A 39 -5.18 -1.42 -10.75
C VAL A 39 -6.38 -1.15 -9.82
N ALA A 40 -7.12 -2.19 -9.45
CA ALA A 40 -8.24 -2.06 -8.52
C ALA A 40 -7.80 -1.62 -7.11
N LEU A 41 -6.68 -2.15 -6.62
CA LEU A 41 -6.05 -1.73 -5.36
C LEU A 41 -5.69 -0.24 -5.42
N TYR A 42 -4.98 0.19 -6.46
CA TYR A 42 -4.58 1.60 -6.62
C TYR A 42 -5.79 2.53 -6.57
N ARG A 43 -6.86 2.20 -7.31
CA ARG A 43 -8.12 2.97 -7.29
C ARG A 43 -8.78 2.95 -5.91
N LEU A 44 -8.76 1.83 -5.21
CA LEU A 44 -9.30 1.71 -3.86
C LEU A 44 -8.56 2.63 -2.89
N LEU A 45 -7.22 2.64 -2.93
CA LEU A 45 -6.40 3.49 -2.07
C LEU A 45 -6.58 4.99 -2.40
N GLN A 46 -6.67 5.35 -3.68
CA GLN A 46 -6.94 6.74 -4.12
C GLN A 46 -8.31 7.26 -3.66
N ASN A 47 -9.31 6.38 -3.55
CA ASN A 47 -10.66 6.74 -3.12
C ASN A 47 -10.83 6.76 -1.59
N ASP A 48 -9.86 6.26 -0.82
CA ASP A 48 -9.90 6.35 0.64
C ASP A 48 -9.47 7.74 1.09
N PRO A 49 -10.33 8.54 1.74
CA PRO A 49 -9.99 9.91 2.11
C PRO A 49 -8.87 10.02 3.14
N ARG A 50 -8.48 8.92 3.78
CA ARG A 50 -7.41 8.84 4.80
C ARG A 50 -6.05 8.53 4.19
N LEU A 51 -5.99 8.29 2.88
CA LEU A 51 -4.80 7.89 2.13
C LEU A 51 -4.62 8.82 0.92
N HIS A 52 -3.37 9.02 0.54
CA HIS A 52 -2.99 9.65 -0.71
C HIS A 52 -1.78 8.92 -1.28
N VAL A 53 -1.94 8.26 -2.43
CA VAL A 53 -0.81 7.60 -3.10
C VAL A 53 0.00 8.66 -3.83
N GLN A 54 1.18 8.97 -3.30
CA GLN A 54 2.09 9.97 -3.81
C GLN A 54 2.84 9.48 -5.05
N GLU A 55 3.26 8.21 -5.03
CA GLU A 55 4.05 7.58 -6.08
C GLU A 55 3.89 6.06 -6.03
N SER A 56 4.05 5.40 -7.18
CA SER A 56 4.14 3.94 -7.26
C SER A 56 5.24 3.54 -8.24
N SER A 57 5.95 2.45 -7.95
CA SER A 57 6.90 1.86 -8.89
C SER A 57 6.18 1.19 -10.07
N PRO A 58 6.91 0.84 -11.15
CA PRO A 58 6.45 -0.16 -12.11
C PRO A 58 6.16 -1.52 -11.44
N LEU A 59 5.46 -2.38 -12.18
CA LEU A 59 5.28 -3.78 -11.81
C LEU A 59 6.46 -4.61 -12.28
N PHE A 60 7.09 -5.32 -11.36
CA PHE A 60 8.18 -6.26 -11.64
C PHE A 60 7.66 -7.68 -11.52
N LYS A 61 8.06 -8.55 -12.44
CA LYS A 61 7.75 -9.97 -12.41
C LYS A 61 9.00 -10.73 -11.99
N ASN A 62 8.91 -11.59 -10.98
CA ASN A 62 10.04 -12.42 -10.55
C ASN A 62 9.59 -13.83 -10.14
N PRO A 63 10.50 -14.82 -10.22
CA PRO A 63 10.23 -16.17 -9.74
C PRO A 63 9.83 -16.19 -8.25
N PRO A 64 9.06 -17.20 -7.81
CA PRO A 64 8.68 -17.35 -6.42
C PRO A 64 9.90 -17.66 -5.53
N PHE A 65 9.83 -17.24 -4.27
CA PHE A 65 10.84 -17.55 -3.25
C PHE A 65 10.27 -18.56 -2.23
N GLY A 66 11.06 -19.57 -1.88
CA GLY A 66 10.70 -20.60 -0.91
C GLY A 66 9.93 -21.78 -1.52
N TYR A 67 8.69 -21.57 -1.97
CA TYR A 67 7.89 -22.63 -2.62
C TYR A 67 7.93 -22.48 -4.14
N ALA A 68 8.59 -23.39 -4.85
CA ALA A 68 8.85 -23.24 -6.29
C ALA A 68 7.65 -23.62 -7.17
N HIS A 69 6.75 -24.50 -6.71
CA HIS A 69 5.61 -24.99 -7.49
C HIS A 69 4.42 -24.01 -7.48
N GLN A 70 4.66 -22.77 -7.89
CA GLN A 70 3.64 -21.72 -8.01
C GLN A 70 4.01 -20.74 -9.13
N ASN A 71 3.06 -19.91 -9.53
CA ASN A 71 3.30 -18.85 -10.50
C ASN A 71 4.31 -17.82 -9.99
N ASP A 72 5.01 -17.19 -10.94
CA ASP A 72 5.80 -15.97 -10.71
C ASP A 72 4.98 -14.88 -10.00
N PHE A 73 5.65 -14.12 -9.15
CA PHE A 73 5.06 -12.98 -8.46
C PHE A 73 5.18 -11.71 -9.29
N TYR A 74 4.13 -10.89 -9.21
CA TYR A 74 4.20 -9.48 -9.52
C TYR A 74 4.41 -8.70 -8.23
N ASN A 75 5.41 -7.81 -8.22
CA ASN A 75 5.76 -6.98 -7.09
C ASN A 75 5.88 -5.50 -7.50
N ALA A 76 5.49 -4.61 -6.60
CA ALA A 76 5.65 -3.17 -6.71
C ALA A 76 5.76 -2.54 -5.30
N VAL A 77 6.15 -1.28 -5.24
CA VAL A 77 6.06 -0.47 -4.03
C VAL A 77 5.23 0.79 -4.28
N MET A 78 4.55 1.26 -3.24
CA MET A 78 3.75 2.48 -3.27
C MET A 78 4.14 3.38 -2.09
N VAL A 79 4.36 4.66 -2.39
CA VAL A 79 4.53 5.70 -1.38
C VAL A 79 3.17 6.30 -1.08
N VAL A 80 2.74 6.20 0.17
CA VAL A 80 1.41 6.66 0.60
C VAL A 80 1.56 7.63 1.76
N GLU A 81 0.93 8.79 1.62
CA GLU A 81 0.69 9.71 2.72
C GLU A 81 -0.64 9.34 3.39
N THR A 82 -0.70 9.36 4.71
CA THR A 82 -1.90 8.97 5.46
C THR A 82 -2.12 9.77 6.74
N SER A 83 -3.39 9.87 7.14
CA SER A 83 -3.83 10.35 8.46
C SER A 83 -3.89 9.24 9.51
N LEU A 84 -3.53 8.00 9.15
CA LEU A 84 -3.58 6.83 10.01
C LEU A 84 -2.21 6.54 10.62
N HIS A 85 -2.18 6.36 11.95
CA HIS A 85 -1.01 5.74 12.59
C HIS A 85 -0.78 4.32 12.06
N VAL A 86 0.46 3.83 12.17
CA VAL A 86 0.91 2.55 11.61
C VAL A 86 -0.01 1.35 11.92
N ASN A 87 -0.51 1.23 13.16
CA ASN A 87 -1.39 0.12 13.55
C ASN A 87 -2.76 0.20 12.87
N ALA A 88 -3.28 1.41 12.63
CA ALA A 88 -4.53 1.61 11.91
C ALA A 88 -4.34 1.38 10.41
N LEU A 89 -3.21 1.84 9.84
CA LEU A 89 -2.83 1.54 8.46
C LEU A 89 -2.75 0.02 8.24
N LEU A 90 -2.05 -0.70 9.12
CA LEU A 90 -1.94 -2.17 9.04
C LEU A 90 -3.32 -2.85 9.01
N LYS A 91 -4.24 -2.42 9.87
CA LYS A 91 -5.63 -2.95 9.88
C LYS A 91 -6.34 -2.71 8.54
N ILE A 92 -6.16 -1.55 7.93
CA ILE A 92 -6.73 -1.25 6.61
C ILE A 92 -6.10 -2.14 5.54
N LEU A 93 -4.78 -2.31 5.51
CA LEU A 93 -4.12 -3.17 4.53
C LEU A 93 -4.58 -4.63 4.66
N LEU A 94 -4.64 -5.18 5.88
CA LEU A 94 -5.17 -6.51 6.14
C LEU A 94 -6.63 -6.68 5.70
N HIS A 95 -7.46 -5.65 5.91
CA HIS A 95 -8.85 -5.65 5.44
C HIS A 95 -8.91 -5.66 3.90
N VAL A 96 -8.06 -4.88 3.24
CA VAL A 96 -7.96 -4.81 1.78
C VAL A 96 -7.53 -6.16 1.19
N GLU A 97 -6.53 -6.82 1.77
CA GLU A 97 -6.15 -8.19 1.39
C GLU A 97 -7.32 -9.17 1.46
N LYS A 98 -8.08 -9.12 2.56
CA LYS A 98 -9.27 -9.95 2.73
C LYS A 98 -10.32 -9.65 1.66
N ARG A 99 -10.56 -8.37 1.35
CA ARG A 99 -11.47 -7.94 0.27
C ARG A 99 -11.04 -8.47 -1.10
N PHE A 100 -9.74 -8.58 -1.33
CA PHE A 100 -9.14 -9.18 -2.53
C PHE A 100 -8.95 -10.70 -2.44
N ARG A 101 -9.65 -11.35 -1.49
CA ARG A 101 -9.72 -12.81 -1.33
C ARG A 101 -8.38 -13.48 -1.03
N ARG A 102 -7.49 -12.81 -0.29
CA ARG A 102 -6.26 -13.45 0.21
C ARG A 102 -6.65 -14.59 1.18
N VAL A 103 -6.16 -15.80 0.92
CA VAL A 103 -6.27 -16.96 1.82
C VAL A 103 -4.87 -17.38 2.24
N ARG A 104 -4.66 -17.62 3.54
CA ARG A 104 -3.37 -18.08 4.08
C ARG A 104 -3.39 -19.60 4.24
N LEU A 105 -2.98 -20.32 3.21
CA LEU A 105 -2.95 -21.80 3.22
C LEU A 105 -1.73 -22.34 3.96
N PHE A 106 -0.53 -21.85 3.61
CA PHE A 106 0.74 -22.24 4.22
C PHE A 106 1.80 -21.13 4.05
N LYS A 107 2.91 -21.25 4.76
CA LYS A 107 4.03 -20.29 4.70
C LYS A 107 4.59 -20.21 3.27
N ASN A 108 4.79 -19.00 2.75
CA ASN A 108 5.29 -18.74 1.39
C ASN A 108 4.40 -19.26 0.24
N GLY A 109 3.15 -19.59 0.52
CA GLY A 109 2.21 -20.04 -0.51
C GLY A 109 1.78 -18.94 -1.50
N PRO A 110 1.03 -19.33 -2.54
CA PRO A 110 0.39 -18.42 -3.47
C PRO A 110 -0.52 -17.42 -2.76
N ARG A 111 -0.65 -16.22 -3.33
CA ARG A 111 -1.55 -15.19 -2.80
C ARG A 111 -2.11 -14.30 -3.90
N THR A 112 -3.38 -13.97 -3.74
CA THR A 112 -4.07 -13.00 -4.61
C THR A 112 -3.51 -11.58 -4.45
N LEU A 113 -3.23 -11.16 -3.21
CA LEU A 113 -2.67 -9.87 -2.84
C LEU A 113 -1.93 -9.98 -1.50
N ASP A 114 -0.80 -9.29 -1.39
CA ASP A 114 0.03 -9.13 -0.20
C ASP A 114 0.39 -7.65 -0.06
N LEU A 115 0.19 -7.08 1.13
CA LEU A 115 0.44 -5.68 1.45
C LEU A 115 1.28 -5.58 2.73
N ASP A 116 2.54 -5.21 2.58
CA ASP A 116 3.49 -5.07 3.68
C ASP A 116 3.84 -3.59 3.91
N ILE A 117 3.83 -3.12 5.16
CA ILE A 117 4.38 -1.80 5.50
C ILE A 117 5.90 -1.96 5.62
N ILE A 118 6.64 -1.41 4.66
CA ILE A 118 8.11 -1.50 4.61
C ILE A 118 8.75 -0.40 5.47
N PHE A 119 8.32 0.85 5.27
CA PHE A 119 8.75 2.00 6.05
C PHE A 119 7.53 2.79 6.51
N PHE A 120 7.64 3.44 7.66
CA PHE A 120 6.63 4.35 8.18
C PHE A 120 7.34 5.52 8.86
N ASN A 121 7.24 6.72 8.27
CA ASN A 121 8.07 7.87 8.59
C ASN A 121 9.56 7.48 8.68
N HIS A 122 10.28 8.05 9.65
CA HIS A 122 11.63 7.65 10.05
C HIS A 122 11.61 6.82 11.34
N GLU A 123 10.48 6.14 11.62
CA GLU A 123 10.32 5.38 12.85
C GLU A 123 11.15 4.09 12.82
N ARG A 124 11.73 3.73 13.97
CA ARG A 124 12.20 2.38 14.25
C ARG A 124 11.33 1.81 15.36
N ARG A 125 10.63 0.73 15.06
CA ARG A 125 9.63 0.15 15.96
C ARG A 125 9.71 -1.37 15.91
N HIS A 126 9.67 -2.00 17.07
CA HIS A 126 9.56 -3.44 17.21
C HIS A 126 8.36 -3.75 18.13
N GLN A 127 7.18 -3.97 17.54
CA GLN A 127 5.96 -4.35 18.27
C GLN A 127 5.48 -5.70 17.78
N LYS A 128 4.73 -6.42 18.64
CA LYS A 128 4.22 -7.79 18.37
C LYS A 128 3.55 -7.96 17.01
N HIS A 129 2.92 -6.91 16.49
CA HIS A 129 2.13 -6.96 15.25
C HIS A 129 2.72 -6.11 14.12
N VAL A 130 3.72 -5.27 14.37
CA VAL A 130 4.34 -4.44 13.34
C VAL A 130 5.78 -4.11 13.71
N THR A 131 6.69 -4.40 12.78
CA THR A 131 8.10 -4.06 12.87
C THR A 131 8.44 -3.13 11.72
N ILE A 132 8.98 -1.95 12.04
CA ILE A 132 9.36 -0.92 11.07
C ILE A 132 10.84 -0.55 11.31
N PRO A 133 11.68 -0.53 10.26
CA PRO A 133 11.41 -1.05 8.91
C PRO A 133 11.08 -2.55 8.92
N HIS A 134 10.41 -3.03 7.87
CA HIS A 134 10.08 -4.45 7.75
C HIS A 134 11.36 -5.29 7.80
N PRO A 135 11.52 -6.26 8.73
CA PRO A 135 12.84 -6.82 9.08
C PRO A 135 13.64 -7.40 7.90
N GLN A 136 12.96 -7.97 6.91
CA GLN A 136 13.59 -8.60 5.74
C GLN A 136 13.60 -7.73 4.48
N TRP A 137 13.34 -6.43 4.57
CA TRP A 137 13.18 -5.60 3.38
C TRP A 137 14.45 -5.52 2.52
N GLN A 138 15.63 -5.53 3.16
CA GLN A 138 16.94 -5.43 2.49
C GLN A 138 17.29 -6.69 1.69
N GLU A 139 16.88 -7.86 2.19
CA GLU A 139 17.14 -9.17 1.57
C GLU A 139 16.17 -9.46 0.41
N ARG A 140 15.05 -8.74 0.35
CA ARG A 140 14.00 -8.94 -0.65
C ARG A 140 14.25 -8.06 -1.87
N LEU A 141 14.82 -8.66 -2.92
CA LEU A 141 14.91 -8.00 -4.24
C LEU A 141 13.55 -7.58 -4.79
N SER A 142 12.47 -8.29 -4.43
CA SER A 142 11.10 -7.91 -4.75
C SER A 142 10.63 -6.60 -4.10
N VAL A 143 11.39 -6.06 -3.14
CA VAL A 143 11.19 -4.73 -2.56
C VAL A 143 12.29 -3.77 -3.03
N GLY A 144 13.55 -4.21 -3.00
CA GLY A 144 14.71 -3.39 -3.38
C GLY A 144 14.68 -2.91 -4.84
N VAL A 145 14.36 -3.79 -5.80
CA VAL A 145 14.31 -3.41 -7.21
C VAL A 145 13.19 -2.38 -7.48
N PRO A 146 11.95 -2.59 -7.01
CA PRO A 146 10.91 -1.56 -7.10
C PRO A 146 11.27 -0.22 -6.43
N LEU A 147 11.98 -0.27 -5.29
CA LEU A 147 12.39 0.92 -4.55
C LEU A 147 13.33 1.82 -5.36
N LEU A 148 14.27 1.23 -6.11
CA LEU A 148 15.18 1.97 -6.99
C LEU A 148 14.47 2.70 -8.14
N ALA A 149 13.25 2.28 -8.48
CA ALA A 149 12.45 2.91 -9.52
C ALA A 149 11.66 4.14 -9.02
N LEU A 150 11.62 4.39 -7.71
CA LEU A 150 10.96 5.57 -7.13
C LEU A 150 11.85 6.81 -7.27
N LYS A 151 11.24 7.94 -7.63
CA LYS A 151 11.94 9.22 -7.81
C LYS A 151 11.92 10.07 -6.54
N ARG A 152 10.85 9.97 -5.74
CA ARG A 152 10.57 10.88 -4.62
C ARG A 152 10.76 10.23 -3.25
N PHE A 153 11.11 8.95 -3.22
CA PHE A 153 11.39 8.23 -1.99
C PHE A 153 12.89 8.03 -1.82
N LYS A 154 13.46 8.70 -0.82
CA LYS A 154 14.81 8.43 -0.30
C LYS A 154 14.57 7.87 1.10
N GLY A 155 15.01 6.63 1.31
CA GLY A 155 14.82 5.90 2.57
C GLY A 155 15.56 6.53 3.74
#